data_AF-A0A7L3GE78-F1
#
_entry.id   AF-A0A7L3GE78-F1
#
_cell.length_a   1.000
_cell.length_b   1.000
_cell.length_c   1.000
_cell.angle_alpha   90.00
_cell.angle_beta   90.00
_cell.angle_gamma   90.00
#
_symmetry.space_group_name_H-M   'P 1'
#
loop_
_entity.id
_entity.type
_entity.pdbx_description
1 polymer ?
#
loop_
_entity_poly.entity_id
_entity_poly.type
_entity_poly.pdbx_seq_one_letter_code
_entity_poly.pdbx_strand_id
1 'polypeptide(L)'
;VSGIQVQAEGAEQESAEKSIENAVNQRQSKNSLNEYSTGDAFQRVQKDVKTQEKAIKCMSRAGQENGQKSDGDHKSATGSFSQRTEEKRGCVRMTKKILQDICKQQKLYLTPYLNDTLYLHYKGFDRLENLEEYTGLKCLWLQCNGLTKIENLEALTELRCLYLQLNLISKIENLEPLQKLDSLNISNNYIKTIENLSCLKVLQTVQIAHNKLQTVEDIQHLKECPSISVLDLSYNNLSDPSIITILETMPNLHVLNLMGNQVIKKIANYRKTLIVRLKLLTFLDDRPVFPKDRACAEAWAVGGLEAEKAEREKWETRERKKIQDSIDALAAIRKKAEEKKQQKYMEERDASAKCGNGDATDILE
;
A
#
# COMPACT_ATOMS: atom_id res chain seq x y z
N VAL A 1 18.36 -13.33 63.31
CA VAL A 1 18.57 -12.58 62.04
C VAL A 1 17.88 -13.30 60.86
N SER A 2 16.75 -14.00 61.10
CA SER A 2 16.08 -14.90 60.16
C SER A 2 14.72 -14.36 59.66
N GLY A 3 14.53 -13.04 59.67
CA GLY A 3 13.26 -12.39 59.29
C GLY A 3 13.30 -11.57 57.99
N ILE A 4 14.48 -11.42 57.36
CA ILE A 4 14.65 -10.50 56.20
C ILE A 4 14.86 -11.26 54.88
N GLN A 5 15.17 -12.56 54.92
CA GLN A 5 15.53 -13.31 53.71
C GLN A 5 14.33 -13.95 52.97
N VAL A 6 13.21 -14.22 53.68
CA VAL A 6 12.00 -14.83 53.07
C VAL A 6 11.16 -13.80 52.28
N GLN A 7 11.33 -12.50 52.56
CA GLN A 7 10.69 -11.43 51.76
C GLN A 7 11.46 -11.09 50.47
N ALA A 8 12.75 -11.46 50.38
CA ALA A 8 13.56 -11.21 49.18
C ALA A 8 13.30 -12.24 48.07
N GLU A 9 13.14 -13.53 48.40
CA GLU A 9 12.93 -14.58 47.40
C GLU A 9 11.50 -14.59 46.82
N GLY A 10 10.50 -14.19 47.61
CA GLY A 10 9.14 -13.96 47.11
C GLY A 10 9.06 -12.77 46.16
N ALA A 11 9.82 -11.70 46.44
CA ALA A 11 9.90 -10.53 45.56
C ALA A 11 10.70 -10.81 44.28
N GLU A 12 11.70 -11.70 44.30
CA GLU A 12 12.43 -12.13 43.11
C GLU A 12 11.61 -13.06 42.20
N GLN A 13 10.76 -13.93 42.75
CA GLN A 13 9.85 -14.76 41.94
C GLN A 13 8.71 -13.95 41.33
N GLU A 14 8.14 -12.98 42.06
CA GLU A 14 7.11 -12.08 41.53
C GLU A 14 7.69 -11.10 40.50
N SER A 15 8.97 -10.72 40.66
CA SER A 15 9.75 -9.95 39.67
C SER A 15 10.08 -10.78 38.42
N ALA A 16 10.36 -12.07 38.56
CA ALA A 16 10.61 -12.98 37.44
C ALA A 16 9.33 -13.29 36.64
N GLU A 17 8.18 -13.49 37.30
CA GLU A 17 6.89 -13.67 36.64
C GLU A 17 6.44 -12.39 35.93
N LYS A 18 6.58 -11.21 36.56
CA LYS A 18 6.35 -9.91 35.89
C LYS A 18 7.34 -9.63 34.76
N SER A 19 8.59 -10.11 34.86
CA SER A 19 9.59 -10.00 33.79
C SER A 19 9.29 -10.93 32.61
N ILE A 20 8.71 -12.11 32.84
CA ILE A 20 8.26 -13.03 31.80
C ILE A 20 6.96 -12.54 31.16
N GLU A 21 6.01 -12.01 31.94
CA GLU A 21 4.79 -11.37 31.42
C GLU A 21 5.13 -10.12 30.60
N ASN A 22 6.10 -9.31 31.03
CA ASN A 22 6.66 -8.22 30.24
C ASN A 22 7.44 -8.71 29.02
N ALA A 23 8.12 -9.86 29.06
CA ALA A 23 8.81 -10.44 27.89
C ALA A 23 7.82 -11.07 26.87
N VAL A 24 6.70 -11.62 27.34
CA VAL A 24 5.59 -12.11 26.51
C VAL A 24 4.83 -10.94 25.90
N ASN A 25 4.56 -9.87 26.67
CA ASN A 25 3.99 -8.63 26.16
C ASN A 25 4.97 -7.87 25.24
N GLN A 26 6.28 -7.92 25.48
CA GLN A 26 7.30 -7.41 24.54
C GLN A 26 7.48 -8.29 23.30
N ARG A 27 7.23 -9.60 23.36
CA ARG A 27 7.22 -10.48 22.16
C ARG A 27 5.92 -10.36 21.37
N GLN A 28 4.78 -10.13 22.02
CA GLN A 28 3.54 -9.73 21.36
C GLN A 28 3.65 -8.31 20.78
N SER A 29 4.35 -7.39 21.46
CA SER A 29 4.70 -6.06 20.98
C SER A 29 5.74 -6.08 19.84
N LYS A 30 6.72 -6.99 19.86
CA LYS A 30 7.72 -7.15 18.78
C LYS A 30 7.15 -7.88 17.56
N ASN A 31 6.19 -8.79 17.75
CA ASN A 31 5.38 -9.32 16.65
C ASN A 31 4.35 -8.29 16.12
N SER A 32 4.07 -7.21 16.85
CA SER A 32 3.31 -6.05 16.37
C SER A 32 4.17 -4.85 15.96
N LEU A 33 5.51 -4.97 15.97
CA LEU A 33 6.45 -3.88 15.62
C LEU A 33 7.36 -4.19 14.41
N ASN A 34 7.13 -5.28 13.70
CA ASN A 34 7.65 -5.48 12.34
C ASN A 34 6.58 -5.23 11.26
N GLU A 35 5.48 -4.56 11.60
CA GLU A 35 4.43 -4.11 10.68
C GLU A 35 4.31 -2.59 10.65
N TYR A 36 5.40 -1.87 10.39
CA TYR A 36 5.32 -0.45 10.01
C TYR A 36 6.33 -0.15 8.91
N SER A 37 5.87 -0.21 7.65
CA SER A 37 6.38 0.71 6.61
C SER A 37 5.53 0.78 5.32
N THR A 38 4.48 -0.02 5.13
CA THR A 38 3.75 0.00 3.83
C THR A 38 2.22 -0.01 3.94
N GLY A 39 1.65 -0.31 5.11
CA GLY A 39 0.18 -0.38 5.31
C GLY A 39 -0.50 0.96 5.64
N ASP A 40 0.19 1.87 6.34
CA ASP A 40 -0.38 3.16 6.77
C ASP A 40 -0.57 4.15 5.61
N ALA A 41 0.23 4.03 4.55
CA ALA A 41 0.03 4.80 3.32
C ALA A 41 -1.24 4.35 2.59
N PHE A 42 -1.52 3.04 2.54
CA PHE A 42 -2.66 2.49 1.82
C PHE A 42 -4.00 2.72 2.56
N GLN A 43 -4.01 2.64 3.89
CA GLN A 43 -5.21 2.93 4.69
C GLN A 43 -5.53 4.43 4.76
N ARG A 44 -4.53 5.32 4.74
CA ARG A 44 -4.76 6.77 4.62
C ARG A 44 -5.33 7.12 3.24
N VAL A 45 -4.77 6.55 2.17
CA VAL A 45 -5.30 6.74 0.80
C VAL A 45 -6.75 6.23 0.68
N GLN A 46 -7.11 5.07 1.27
CA GLN A 46 -8.51 4.60 1.23
C GLN A 46 -9.48 5.42 2.09
N LYS A 47 -9.04 5.97 3.24
CA LYS A 47 -9.86 6.89 4.05
C LYS A 47 -10.09 8.21 3.34
N ASP A 48 -9.09 8.70 2.62
CA ASP A 48 -9.20 9.93 1.83
C ASP A 48 -10.11 9.73 0.62
N VAL A 49 -10.03 8.59 -0.08
CA VAL A 49 -10.94 8.24 -1.18
C VAL A 49 -12.42 8.15 -0.73
N LYS A 50 -12.71 7.51 0.42
CA LYS A 50 -14.09 7.43 0.96
C LYS A 50 -14.63 8.77 1.46
N THR A 51 -13.77 9.65 1.95
CA THR A 51 -14.15 11.00 2.37
C THR A 51 -14.37 11.90 1.13
N GLN A 52 -13.65 11.65 0.04
CA GLN A 52 -13.75 12.36 -1.24
C GLN A 52 -14.97 11.94 -2.09
N GLU A 53 -15.39 10.67 -2.09
CA GLU A 53 -16.64 10.24 -2.76
C GLU A 53 -17.87 10.98 -2.21
N LYS A 54 -17.87 11.29 -0.91
CA LYS A 54 -18.93 12.10 -0.27
C LYS A 54 -18.90 13.55 -0.72
N ALA A 55 -17.71 14.15 -0.89
CA ALA A 55 -17.56 15.52 -1.38
C ALA A 55 -17.95 15.67 -2.87
N ILE A 56 -17.61 14.68 -3.71
CA ILE A 56 -17.99 14.62 -5.13
C ILE A 56 -19.51 14.56 -5.32
N LYS A 57 -20.22 13.82 -4.46
CA LYS A 57 -21.70 13.74 -4.46
C LYS A 57 -22.38 15.07 -4.10
N CYS A 58 -21.71 15.95 -3.34
CA CYS A 58 -22.22 17.28 -3.03
C CYS A 58 -22.04 18.28 -4.17
N MET A 59 -20.91 18.24 -4.89
CA MET A 59 -20.66 19.18 -5.99
C MET A 59 -21.45 18.86 -7.27
N SER A 60 -21.68 17.58 -7.55
CA SER A 60 -22.48 17.14 -8.70
C SER A 60 -23.97 17.47 -8.57
N ARG A 61 -24.46 17.65 -7.34
CA ARG A 61 -25.85 18.02 -7.05
C ARG A 61 -26.11 19.52 -7.22
N ALA A 62 -25.08 20.36 -7.06
CA ALA A 62 -25.18 21.82 -7.25
C ALA A 62 -25.21 22.25 -8.72
N GLY A 63 -24.84 21.36 -9.66
CA GLY A 63 -24.79 21.66 -11.10
C GLY A 63 -26.05 21.30 -11.89
N GLN A 64 -27.11 20.77 -11.27
CA GLN A 64 -28.33 20.31 -11.96
C GLN A 64 -29.57 21.17 -11.68
N GLU A 65 -29.48 22.20 -10.84
CA GLU A 65 -30.57 23.14 -10.57
C GLU A 65 -30.21 24.53 -11.09
N ASN A 66 -30.16 24.70 -12.42
CA ASN A 66 -30.37 26.00 -13.09
C ASN A 66 -30.40 25.81 -14.61
N GLY A 67 -31.59 25.96 -15.22
CA GLY A 67 -31.72 26.00 -16.67
C GLY A 67 -33.12 25.70 -17.21
N GLN A 68 -34.12 26.52 -16.86
CA GLN A 68 -35.35 26.65 -17.66
C GLN A 68 -35.48 28.11 -18.14
N LYS A 69 -35.81 28.26 -19.44
CA LYS A 69 -36.07 29.47 -20.27
C LYS A 69 -34.88 29.84 -21.19
N SER A 70 -35.02 30.15 -22.47
CA SER A 70 -36.11 30.13 -23.47
C SER A 70 -35.46 30.43 -24.82
N ASP A 71 -35.83 29.71 -25.89
CA ASP A 71 -35.34 29.94 -27.26
C ASP A 71 -36.00 31.16 -27.93
N GLY A 72 -35.24 31.82 -28.82
CA GLY A 72 -35.75 32.87 -29.71
C GLY A 72 -34.68 33.58 -30.54
N ASP A 73 -34.55 33.14 -31.79
CA ASP A 73 -34.20 33.86 -33.03
C ASP A 73 -32.75 34.10 -33.52
N HIS A 74 -32.59 33.70 -34.79
CA HIS A 74 -31.46 33.80 -35.71
C HIS A 74 -31.15 35.22 -36.19
N LYS A 75 -29.86 35.51 -36.47
CA LYS A 75 -29.39 35.98 -37.80
C LYS A 75 -27.85 36.05 -37.93
N SER A 76 -27.42 35.76 -39.16
CA SER A 76 -26.07 35.61 -39.71
C SER A 76 -25.30 36.92 -39.95
N ALA A 77 -23.96 36.91 -39.78
CA ALA A 77 -23.04 37.62 -40.68
C ALA A 77 -21.56 37.21 -40.48
N THR A 78 -20.94 36.99 -41.63
CA THR A 78 -19.52 36.86 -42.03
C THR A 78 -18.47 37.66 -41.25
N GLY A 79 -17.25 37.10 -41.09
CA GLY A 79 -16.04 37.90 -40.87
C GLY A 79 -14.80 37.16 -40.33
N SER A 80 -13.77 37.04 -41.18
CA SER A 80 -12.33 36.94 -40.88
C SER A 80 -11.84 35.98 -39.77
N PHE A 81 -11.24 34.87 -40.19
CA PHE A 81 -10.54 33.92 -39.33
C PHE A 81 -9.17 34.48 -38.92
N SER A 82 -9.17 35.35 -37.91
CA SER A 82 -8.00 35.62 -37.07
C SER A 82 -8.25 34.93 -35.74
N GLN A 83 -7.65 33.75 -35.52
CA GLN A 83 -7.77 33.04 -34.24
C GLN A 83 -7.05 33.82 -33.14
N ARG A 84 -7.80 34.76 -32.56
CA ARG A 84 -7.59 35.30 -31.22
C ARG A 84 -7.50 34.13 -30.25
N THR A 85 -6.46 34.17 -29.43
CA THR A 85 -6.32 33.38 -28.21
C THR A 85 -7.63 33.40 -27.43
N GLU A 86 -8.29 32.25 -27.33
CA GLU A 86 -9.45 32.07 -26.46
C GLU A 86 -9.01 32.32 -25.01
N GLU A 87 -9.44 33.44 -24.44
CA GLU A 87 -9.47 33.65 -23.00
C GLU A 87 -10.44 32.62 -22.40
N LYS A 88 -9.92 31.42 -22.08
CA LYS A 88 -10.68 30.37 -21.42
C LYS A 88 -10.87 30.74 -19.95
N ARG A 89 -12.15 30.92 -19.61
CA ARG A 89 -12.71 31.12 -18.26
C ARG A 89 -11.92 30.38 -17.17
N GLY A 90 -11.40 31.13 -16.20
CA GLY A 90 -11.06 30.64 -14.86
C GLY A 90 -9.83 29.75 -14.69
N CYS A 91 -9.00 29.54 -15.71
CA CYS A 91 -7.77 28.75 -15.55
C CYS A 91 -6.67 29.57 -14.88
N VAL A 92 -6.07 29.03 -13.81
CA VAL A 92 -4.94 29.66 -13.13
C VAL A 92 -3.68 29.27 -13.90
N ARG A 93 -2.99 30.25 -14.49
CA ARG A 93 -1.71 30.00 -15.15
C ARG A 93 -0.59 29.79 -14.13
N MET A 94 0.26 28.78 -14.33
CA MET A 94 1.38 28.51 -13.43
C MET A 94 2.55 29.47 -13.68
N THR A 95 2.58 30.59 -12.96
CA THR A 95 3.67 31.59 -13.06
C THR A 95 4.73 31.40 -11.97
N LYS A 96 5.97 31.86 -12.23
CA LYS A 96 7.06 31.85 -11.22
C LYS A 96 6.66 32.48 -9.89
N LYS A 97 5.90 33.59 -9.93
CA LYS A 97 5.43 34.27 -8.72
C LYS A 97 4.49 33.39 -7.89
N ILE A 98 3.54 32.72 -8.54
CA ILE A 98 2.62 31.78 -7.87
C ILE A 98 3.40 30.61 -7.28
N LEU A 99 4.36 30.05 -8.01
CA LEU A 99 5.23 28.98 -7.50
C LEU A 99 6.01 29.43 -6.26
N GLN A 100 6.60 30.63 -6.28
CA GLN A 100 7.28 31.21 -5.12
C GLN A 100 6.34 31.43 -3.94
N ASP A 101 5.12 31.92 -4.18
CA ASP A 101 4.13 32.14 -3.13
C ASP A 101 3.64 30.82 -2.52
N ILE A 102 3.47 29.77 -3.34
CA ILE A 102 3.18 28.40 -2.88
C ILE A 102 4.36 27.87 -2.04
N CYS A 103 5.60 28.05 -2.50
CA CYS A 103 6.78 27.63 -1.75
C CYS A 103 6.83 28.32 -0.38
N LYS A 104 6.56 29.64 -0.31
CA LYS A 104 6.48 30.37 0.97
C LYS A 104 5.38 29.82 1.88
N GLN A 105 4.18 29.60 1.35
CA GLN A 105 3.05 29.06 2.11
C GLN A 105 3.36 27.67 2.68
N GLN A 106 4.09 26.85 1.93
CA GLN A 106 4.46 25.49 2.29
C GLN A 106 5.80 25.41 3.03
N LYS A 107 6.43 26.55 3.36
CA LYS A 107 7.73 26.64 4.04
C LYS A 107 8.85 25.89 3.30
N LEU A 108 8.78 25.90 1.97
CA LEU A 108 9.79 25.39 1.04
C LEU A 108 10.85 26.46 0.73
N TYR A 109 11.98 26.04 0.14
CA TYR A 109 13.02 26.96 -0.29
C TYR A 109 12.51 27.85 -1.43
N LEU A 110 12.77 29.16 -1.34
CA LEU A 110 12.52 30.09 -2.44
C LEU A 110 13.39 29.80 -3.67
N THR A 111 14.55 29.21 -3.42
CA THR A 111 15.51 28.77 -4.42
C THR A 111 15.04 27.43 -5.01
N PRO A 112 14.59 27.39 -6.28
CA PRO A 112 13.89 26.22 -6.83
C PRO A 112 14.66 24.90 -6.75
N TYR A 113 15.95 24.89 -7.14
CA TYR A 113 16.79 23.70 -7.20
C TYR A 113 17.11 23.05 -5.84
N LEU A 114 16.86 23.74 -4.72
CA LEU A 114 17.06 23.18 -3.37
C LEU A 114 15.86 22.35 -2.89
N ASN A 115 14.71 22.44 -3.58
CA ASN A 115 13.52 21.69 -3.19
C ASN A 115 13.56 20.28 -3.78
N ASP A 116 13.43 19.28 -2.91
CA ASP A 116 13.28 17.88 -3.30
C ASP A 116 11.82 17.47 -3.49
N THR A 117 10.87 18.19 -2.86
CA THR A 117 9.44 17.94 -2.95
C THR A 117 8.69 19.23 -3.23
N LEU A 118 7.75 19.19 -4.17
CA LEU A 118 6.94 20.34 -4.56
C LEU A 118 5.46 19.96 -4.57
N TYR A 119 4.66 20.74 -3.86
CA TYR A 119 3.24 20.48 -3.68
C TYR A 119 2.38 21.47 -4.47
N LEU A 120 1.87 21.04 -5.62
CA LEU A 120 1.06 21.84 -6.53
C LEU A 120 -0.38 21.29 -6.67
N HIS A 121 -0.87 20.60 -5.65
CA HIS A 121 -2.22 20.03 -5.63
C HIS A 121 -3.31 21.10 -5.46
N TYR A 122 -4.48 20.90 -6.09
CA TYR A 122 -5.69 21.73 -5.98
C TYR A 122 -5.47 23.22 -6.31
N LYS A 123 -4.66 23.52 -7.33
CA LYS A 123 -4.40 24.90 -7.76
C LYS A 123 -5.19 25.30 -9.02
N GLY A 124 -5.78 24.32 -9.71
CA GLY A 124 -6.53 24.58 -10.94
C GLY A 124 -5.63 24.93 -12.13
N PHE A 125 -4.38 24.45 -12.12
CA PHE A 125 -3.47 24.61 -13.26
C PHE A 125 -3.97 23.79 -14.45
N ASP A 126 -4.02 24.41 -15.62
CA ASP A 126 -4.40 23.75 -16.88
C ASP A 126 -3.17 23.33 -17.71
N ARG A 127 -2.02 23.96 -17.46
CA ARG A 127 -0.72 23.66 -18.07
C ARG A 127 0.42 23.68 -17.07
N LEU A 128 1.46 22.90 -17.36
CA LEU A 128 2.72 22.91 -16.63
C LEU A 128 3.68 23.91 -17.29
N GLU A 129 4.26 24.84 -16.54
CA GLU A 129 5.16 25.91 -16.99
C GLU A 129 6.08 26.31 -15.83
N ASN A 130 7.29 26.79 -16.11
CA ASN A 130 8.22 27.33 -15.10
C ASN A 130 8.75 26.29 -14.09
N LEU A 131 8.87 25.03 -14.51
CA LEU A 131 9.49 23.97 -13.70
C LEU A 131 10.97 23.75 -14.05
N GLU A 132 11.53 24.48 -15.03
CA GLU A 132 12.89 24.27 -15.52
C GLU A 132 13.98 24.44 -14.44
N GLU A 133 13.73 25.29 -13.44
CA GLU A 133 14.69 25.58 -12.36
C GLU A 133 14.66 24.55 -11.22
N TYR A 134 13.67 23.66 -11.17
CA TYR A 134 13.48 22.67 -10.10
C TYR A 134 14.25 21.37 -10.36
N THR A 135 15.52 21.47 -10.76
CA THR A 135 16.33 20.31 -11.21
C THR A 135 16.58 19.25 -10.13
N GLY A 136 16.56 19.64 -8.85
CA GLY A 136 16.75 18.74 -7.70
C GLY A 136 15.49 17.99 -7.24
N LEU A 137 14.37 18.17 -7.92
CA LEU A 137 13.08 17.65 -7.48
C LEU A 137 13.01 16.12 -7.59
N LYS A 138 12.65 15.48 -6.48
CA LYS A 138 12.44 14.02 -6.37
C LYS A 138 10.96 13.65 -6.34
N CYS A 139 10.09 14.54 -5.84
CA CYS A 139 8.68 14.25 -5.66
C CYS A 139 7.81 15.44 -6.11
N LEU A 140 6.89 15.20 -7.05
CA LEU A 140 6.03 16.24 -7.61
C LEU A 140 4.54 15.86 -7.44
N TRP A 141 3.81 16.71 -6.70
CA TRP A 141 2.37 16.55 -6.49
C TRP A 141 1.58 17.50 -7.36
N LEU A 142 0.84 16.97 -8.33
CA LEU A 142 0.01 17.70 -9.28
C LEU A 142 -1.46 17.22 -9.25
N GLN A 143 -1.88 16.61 -8.14
CA GLN A 143 -3.23 16.10 -7.95
C GLN A 143 -4.30 17.20 -8.05
N CYS A 144 -5.45 16.85 -8.65
CA CYS A 144 -6.64 17.71 -8.68
C CYS A 144 -6.35 19.07 -9.32
N ASN A 145 -5.82 19.02 -10.55
CA ASN A 145 -5.65 20.17 -11.42
C ASN A 145 -6.46 19.95 -12.71
N GLY A 146 -6.37 20.89 -13.65
CA GLY A 146 -7.02 20.82 -14.96
C GLY A 146 -6.08 20.37 -16.07
N LEU A 147 -5.00 19.65 -15.75
CA LEU A 147 -3.95 19.33 -16.72
C LEU A 147 -4.48 18.41 -17.80
N THR A 148 -4.27 18.77 -19.06
CA THR A 148 -4.71 17.97 -20.22
C THR A 148 -3.59 17.14 -20.84
N LYS A 149 -2.33 17.52 -20.57
CA LYS A 149 -1.12 16.89 -21.10
C LYS A 149 -0.03 16.85 -20.05
N ILE A 150 0.90 15.92 -20.22
CA ILE A 150 2.15 15.87 -19.48
C ILE A 150 3.18 16.63 -20.33
N GLU A 151 3.68 17.76 -19.85
CA GLU A 151 4.63 18.61 -20.59
C GLU A 151 5.56 19.34 -19.62
N ASN A 152 6.68 19.86 -20.14
CA ASN A 152 7.64 20.70 -19.38
C ASN A 152 8.23 20.03 -18.13
N LEU A 153 8.46 18.71 -18.19
CA LEU A 153 9.13 17.92 -17.14
C LEU A 153 10.59 17.57 -17.49
N GLU A 154 11.11 18.04 -18.62
CA GLU A 154 12.42 17.63 -19.17
C GLU A 154 13.60 17.91 -18.23
N ALA A 155 13.54 19.00 -17.47
CA ALA A 155 14.58 19.38 -16.52
C ALA A 155 14.58 18.55 -15.22
N LEU A 156 13.51 17.80 -14.94
CA LEU A 156 13.29 17.10 -13.66
C LEU A 156 13.91 15.69 -13.65
N THR A 157 15.18 15.61 -14.03
CA THR A 157 15.90 14.32 -14.22
C THR A 157 16.07 13.50 -12.93
N GLU A 158 15.98 14.13 -11.75
CA GLU A 158 16.05 13.48 -10.44
C GLU A 158 14.69 12.99 -9.90
N LEU A 159 13.61 13.14 -10.67
CA LEU A 159 12.27 12.82 -10.21
C LEU A 159 12.11 11.31 -9.99
N ARG A 160 11.56 10.95 -8.82
CA ARG A 160 11.29 9.58 -8.38
C ARG A 160 9.80 9.30 -8.24
N CYS A 161 9.03 10.29 -7.80
CA CYS A 161 7.59 10.18 -7.60
C CYS A 161 6.85 11.28 -8.36
N LEU A 162 5.90 10.89 -9.22
CA LEU A 162 5.05 11.80 -9.97
C LEU A 162 3.57 11.47 -9.74
N TYR A 163 2.85 12.43 -9.14
CA TYR A 163 1.44 12.28 -8.79
C TYR A 163 0.56 13.23 -9.62
N LEU A 164 -0.14 12.66 -10.61
CA LEU A 164 -0.98 13.35 -11.59
C LEU A 164 -2.45 12.92 -11.49
N GLN A 165 -2.87 12.33 -10.37
CA GLN A 165 -4.25 11.86 -10.21
C GLN A 165 -5.30 12.97 -10.23
N LEU A 166 -6.51 12.67 -10.70
CA LEU A 166 -7.62 13.63 -10.82
C LEU A 166 -7.25 14.82 -11.73
N ASN A 167 -6.82 14.53 -12.95
CA ASN A 167 -6.59 15.52 -14.01
C ASN A 167 -7.42 15.16 -15.25
N LEU A 168 -7.16 15.85 -16.37
CA LEU A 168 -7.85 15.64 -17.65
C LEU A 168 -6.91 15.03 -18.70
N ILE A 169 -5.89 14.28 -18.28
CA ILE A 169 -4.86 13.73 -19.16
C ILE A 169 -5.44 12.58 -19.98
N SER A 170 -5.14 12.55 -21.27
CA SER A 170 -5.65 11.52 -22.19
C SER A 170 -4.56 10.60 -22.77
N LYS A 171 -3.29 11.00 -22.67
CA LYS A 171 -2.14 10.26 -23.21
C LYS A 171 -0.97 10.31 -22.24
N ILE A 172 -0.15 9.26 -22.27
CA ILE A 172 1.11 9.19 -21.54
C ILE A 172 2.21 9.61 -22.51
N GLU A 173 2.84 10.75 -22.26
CA GLU A 173 3.85 11.35 -23.14
C GLU A 173 4.87 12.13 -22.31
N ASN A 174 6.03 12.43 -22.88
CA ASN A 174 7.06 13.31 -22.30
C ASN A 174 7.62 12.82 -20.95
N LEU A 175 7.73 11.50 -20.78
CA LEU A 175 8.32 10.87 -19.58
C LEU A 175 9.76 10.38 -19.81
N GLU A 176 10.25 10.42 -21.06
CA GLU A 176 11.57 9.94 -21.47
C GLU A 176 12.72 10.54 -20.66
N PRO A 177 12.73 11.83 -20.25
CA PRO A 177 13.80 12.39 -19.44
C PRO A 177 13.84 11.87 -18.00
N LEU A 178 12.74 11.30 -17.50
CA LEU A 178 12.56 10.94 -16.08
C LEU A 178 13.13 9.55 -15.75
N GLN A 179 14.38 9.31 -16.10
CA GLN A 179 15.03 7.99 -16.01
C GLN A 179 15.12 7.41 -14.58
N LYS A 180 14.92 8.23 -13.56
CA LYS A 180 14.92 7.84 -12.14
C LYS A 180 13.51 7.65 -11.55
N LEU A 181 12.46 7.76 -12.38
CA LEU A 181 11.09 7.67 -11.92
C LEU A 181 10.76 6.24 -11.47
N ASP A 182 10.39 6.11 -10.21
CA ASP A 182 10.08 4.85 -9.54
C ASP A 182 8.57 4.66 -9.37
N SER A 183 7.85 5.75 -9.08
CA SER A 183 6.42 5.74 -8.78
C SER A 183 5.66 6.76 -9.61
N LEU A 184 4.68 6.28 -10.40
CA LEU A 184 3.81 7.09 -11.24
C LEU A 184 2.35 6.85 -10.87
N ASN A 185 1.62 7.92 -10.52
CA ASN A 185 0.18 7.88 -10.34
C ASN A 185 -0.52 8.79 -11.34
N ILE A 186 -1.29 8.19 -12.23
CA ILE A 186 -2.09 8.83 -13.28
C ILE A 186 -3.56 8.40 -13.17
N SER A 187 -4.00 8.04 -11.96
CA SER A 187 -5.36 7.57 -11.70
C SER A 187 -6.40 8.69 -11.87
N ASN A 188 -7.65 8.34 -12.21
CA ASN A 188 -8.73 9.30 -12.48
C ASN A 188 -8.34 10.32 -13.57
N ASN A 189 -8.01 9.80 -14.74
CA ASN A 189 -7.75 10.55 -15.96
C ASN A 189 -8.58 9.93 -17.11
N TYR A 190 -8.29 10.31 -18.36
CA TYR A 190 -8.99 9.83 -19.56
C TYR A 190 -8.09 8.98 -20.45
N ILE A 191 -7.11 8.29 -19.86
CA ILE A 191 -6.13 7.50 -20.60
C ILE A 191 -6.81 6.25 -21.15
N LYS A 192 -6.62 6.01 -22.45
CA LYS A 192 -7.21 4.87 -23.17
C LYS A 192 -6.21 3.75 -23.42
N THR A 193 -4.93 4.07 -23.54
CA THR A 193 -3.87 3.13 -23.87
C THR A 193 -2.65 3.44 -23.02
N ILE A 194 -2.00 2.40 -22.50
CA ILE A 194 -0.71 2.48 -21.82
C ILE A 194 0.36 2.49 -22.90
N GLU A 195 1.13 3.56 -22.98
CA GLU A 195 2.20 3.76 -23.95
C GLU A 195 3.34 4.54 -23.30
N ASN A 196 4.52 4.58 -23.93
CA ASN A 196 5.67 5.40 -23.53
C ASN A 196 6.18 5.19 -22.09
N LEU A 197 5.91 4.02 -21.47
CA LEU A 197 6.47 3.66 -20.16
C LEU A 197 7.77 2.85 -20.25
N SER A 198 8.09 2.30 -21.43
CA SER A 198 9.25 1.40 -21.60
C SER A 198 10.60 2.13 -21.57
N CYS A 199 10.58 3.47 -21.68
CA CYS A 199 11.74 4.33 -21.46
C CYS A 199 12.14 4.41 -19.97
N LEU A 200 11.23 4.11 -19.04
CA LEU A 200 11.43 4.22 -17.60
C LEU A 200 11.95 2.91 -17.00
N LYS A 201 13.27 2.72 -16.95
CA LYS A 201 13.90 1.44 -16.59
C LYS A 201 13.79 1.06 -15.11
N VAL A 202 13.48 2.02 -14.24
CA VAL A 202 13.38 1.81 -12.78
C VAL A 202 11.96 1.96 -12.25
N LEU A 203 10.95 2.10 -13.12
CA LEU A 203 9.56 2.29 -12.72
C LEU A 203 9.01 1.02 -12.07
N GLN A 204 8.74 1.07 -10.76
CA GLN A 204 8.24 -0.06 -9.98
C GLN A 204 6.74 0.03 -9.72
N THR A 205 6.22 1.23 -9.49
CA THR A 205 4.82 1.44 -9.09
C THR A 205 4.08 2.25 -10.14
N VAL A 206 3.04 1.67 -10.72
CA VAL A 206 2.15 2.33 -11.68
C VAL A 206 0.71 2.24 -11.21
N GLN A 207 0.10 3.40 -10.96
CA GLN A 207 -1.30 3.52 -10.59
C GLN A 207 -2.05 4.24 -11.72
N ILE A 208 -2.90 3.50 -12.43
CA ILE A 208 -3.72 4.01 -13.54
C ILE A 208 -5.20 3.64 -13.32
N ALA A 209 -5.62 3.64 -12.06
CA ALA A 209 -7.00 3.35 -11.69
C ALA A 209 -7.97 4.40 -12.25
N HIS A 210 -9.24 4.05 -12.45
CA HIS A 210 -10.28 4.99 -12.93
C HIS A 210 -9.92 5.69 -14.26
N ASN A 211 -9.39 4.95 -15.22
CA ASN A 211 -9.14 5.43 -16.59
C ASN A 211 -10.12 4.77 -17.57
N LYS A 212 -9.78 4.74 -18.86
CA LYS A 212 -10.65 4.27 -19.95
C LYS A 212 -10.02 3.11 -20.75
N LEU A 213 -9.16 2.30 -20.14
CA LEU A 213 -8.57 1.11 -20.78
C LEU A 213 -9.67 0.06 -21.03
N GLN A 214 -9.75 -0.50 -22.23
CA GLN A 214 -10.84 -1.41 -22.64
C GLN A 214 -10.35 -2.75 -23.15
N THR A 215 -9.31 -2.74 -23.99
CA THR A 215 -8.87 -3.93 -24.75
C THR A 215 -7.51 -4.43 -24.28
N VAL A 216 -7.04 -5.51 -24.90
CA VAL A 216 -5.72 -6.11 -24.59
C VAL A 216 -4.60 -5.25 -25.16
N GLU A 217 -4.84 -4.66 -26.32
CA GLU A 217 -3.92 -3.75 -27.01
C GLU A 217 -3.60 -2.54 -26.12
N ASP A 218 -4.60 -2.05 -25.38
CA ASP A 218 -4.46 -0.92 -24.45
C ASP A 218 -3.43 -1.15 -23.35
N ILE A 219 -3.13 -2.41 -23.01
CA ILE A 219 -2.16 -2.77 -21.96
C ILE A 219 -0.93 -3.50 -22.51
N GLN A 220 -0.86 -3.70 -23.83
CA GLN A 220 0.17 -4.53 -24.47
C GLN A 220 1.59 -4.00 -24.19
N HIS A 221 1.73 -2.68 -24.04
CA HIS A 221 2.99 -2.01 -23.71
C HIS A 221 3.62 -2.46 -22.40
N LEU A 222 2.83 -3.01 -21.46
CA LEU A 222 3.34 -3.53 -20.19
C LEU A 222 4.35 -4.68 -20.38
N LYS A 223 4.32 -5.40 -21.51
CA LYS A 223 5.31 -6.43 -21.86
C LYS A 223 6.74 -5.88 -21.91
N GLU A 224 6.88 -4.61 -22.28
CA GLU A 224 8.17 -3.94 -22.44
C GLU A 224 8.67 -3.29 -21.13
N CYS A 225 7.92 -3.45 -20.03
CA CYS A 225 8.17 -2.78 -18.76
C CYS A 225 8.50 -3.79 -17.65
N PRO A 226 9.69 -4.42 -17.66
CA PRO A 226 10.03 -5.52 -16.74
C PRO A 226 10.23 -5.09 -15.29
N SER A 227 10.43 -3.80 -15.02
CA SER A 227 10.68 -3.25 -13.67
C SER A 227 9.40 -3.12 -12.84
N ILE A 228 8.23 -3.10 -13.47
CA ILE A 228 6.96 -2.85 -12.78
C ILE A 228 6.64 -4.01 -11.83
N SER A 229 6.43 -3.67 -10.57
CA SER A 229 6.13 -4.61 -9.49
C SER A 229 4.75 -4.39 -8.86
N VAL A 230 4.30 -3.14 -8.81
CA VAL A 230 2.99 -2.75 -8.29
C VAL A 230 2.19 -2.11 -9.41
N LEU A 231 1.08 -2.74 -9.78
CA LEU A 231 0.24 -2.30 -10.89
C LEU A 231 -1.23 -2.21 -10.45
N ASP A 232 -1.79 -1.00 -10.49
CA ASP A 232 -3.20 -0.78 -10.26
C ASP A 232 -3.91 -0.38 -11.56
N LEU A 233 -4.72 -1.31 -12.09
CA LEU A 233 -5.57 -1.14 -13.26
C LEU A 233 -7.06 -1.06 -12.87
N SER A 234 -7.39 -0.85 -11.59
CA SER A 234 -8.77 -0.90 -11.11
C SER A 234 -9.67 0.17 -11.73
N TYR A 235 -10.96 -0.09 -11.77
CA TYR A 235 -12.00 0.79 -12.30
C TYR A 235 -11.73 1.31 -13.72
N ASN A 236 -11.11 0.46 -14.54
CA ASN A 236 -11.07 0.62 -15.99
C ASN A 236 -12.24 -0.15 -16.63
N ASN A 237 -12.22 -0.27 -17.95
CA ASN A 237 -13.25 -0.95 -18.73
C ASN A 237 -12.72 -2.24 -19.39
N LEU A 238 -11.65 -2.84 -18.83
CA LEU A 238 -11.05 -4.06 -19.37
C LEU A 238 -12.06 -5.21 -19.34
N SER A 239 -12.26 -5.85 -20.48
CA SER A 239 -13.29 -6.87 -20.63
C SER A 239 -12.82 -8.19 -21.23
N ASP A 240 -11.64 -8.25 -21.84
CA ASP A 240 -11.12 -9.48 -22.45
C ASP A 240 -10.25 -10.26 -21.45
N PRO A 241 -10.56 -11.54 -21.14
CA PRO A 241 -9.71 -12.41 -20.32
C PRO A 241 -8.27 -12.59 -20.84
N SER A 242 -8.04 -12.34 -22.12
CA SER A 242 -6.72 -12.48 -22.76
C SER A 242 -5.66 -11.53 -22.18
N ILE A 243 -6.06 -10.52 -21.40
CA ILE A 243 -5.13 -9.66 -20.63
C ILE A 243 -4.17 -10.46 -19.74
N ILE A 244 -4.58 -11.64 -19.28
CA ILE A 244 -3.75 -12.50 -18.42
C ILE A 244 -2.45 -12.86 -19.14
N THR A 245 -2.50 -13.08 -20.46
CA THR A 245 -1.32 -13.42 -21.25
C THR A 245 -0.28 -12.30 -21.27
N ILE A 246 -0.73 -11.04 -21.17
CA ILE A 246 0.15 -9.88 -21.05
C ILE A 246 0.76 -9.85 -19.65
N LEU A 247 -0.07 -9.94 -18.62
CA LEU A 247 0.37 -9.88 -17.22
C LEU A 247 1.35 -11.00 -16.85
N GLU A 248 1.22 -12.18 -17.47
CA GLU A 248 2.16 -13.29 -17.28
C GLU A 248 3.57 -13.03 -17.81
N THR A 249 3.71 -12.17 -18.81
CA THR A 249 5.04 -11.82 -19.33
C THR A 249 5.81 -10.90 -18.39
N MET A 250 5.15 -10.29 -17.40
CA MET A 250 5.76 -9.36 -16.46
C MET A 250 6.50 -10.13 -15.36
N PRO A 251 7.85 -10.12 -15.34
CA PRO A 251 8.63 -11.00 -14.47
C PRO A 251 8.64 -10.57 -13.01
N ASN A 252 8.31 -9.32 -12.69
CA ASN A 252 8.40 -8.77 -11.34
C ASN A 252 7.03 -8.35 -10.78
N LEU A 253 5.91 -8.78 -11.37
CA LEU A 253 4.58 -8.36 -10.92
C LEU A 253 4.20 -9.05 -9.60
N HIS A 254 4.27 -8.30 -8.49
CA HIS A 254 3.95 -8.79 -7.14
C HIS A 254 2.57 -8.33 -6.66
N VAL A 255 2.17 -7.10 -7.00
CA VAL A 255 0.90 -6.51 -6.56
C VAL A 255 0.08 -6.12 -7.79
N LEU A 256 -1.12 -6.69 -7.90
CA LEU A 256 -2.05 -6.42 -9.00
C LEU A 256 -3.43 -6.07 -8.47
N ASN A 257 -4.01 -4.99 -8.97
CA ASN A 257 -5.40 -4.63 -8.72
C ASN A 257 -6.15 -4.49 -10.05
N LEU A 258 -7.19 -5.29 -10.23
CA LEU A 258 -8.08 -5.29 -11.40
C LEU A 258 -9.54 -5.01 -11.00
N MET A 259 -9.82 -4.71 -9.72
CA MET A 259 -11.18 -4.43 -9.23
C MET A 259 -11.94 -3.45 -10.13
N GLY A 260 -13.25 -3.62 -10.26
CA GLY A 260 -14.07 -2.70 -11.07
C GLY A 260 -13.96 -2.89 -12.59
N ASN A 261 -13.12 -3.80 -13.09
CA ASN A 261 -13.11 -4.21 -14.50
C ASN A 261 -14.12 -5.33 -14.79
N GLN A 262 -14.61 -5.39 -16.02
CA GLN A 262 -15.58 -6.41 -16.45
C GLN A 262 -14.94 -7.79 -16.61
N VAL A 263 -13.62 -7.83 -16.83
CA VAL A 263 -12.82 -9.04 -16.97
C VAL A 263 -12.94 -9.97 -15.75
N ILE A 264 -13.11 -9.42 -14.54
CA ILE A 264 -13.26 -10.20 -13.29
C ILE A 264 -14.45 -11.16 -13.38
N LYS A 265 -15.56 -10.72 -13.96
CA LYS A 265 -16.78 -11.52 -14.08
C LYS A 265 -16.68 -12.60 -15.16
N LYS A 266 -15.80 -12.40 -16.15
CA LYS A 266 -15.63 -13.30 -17.28
C LYS A 266 -14.60 -14.40 -17.02
N ILE A 267 -13.65 -14.17 -16.12
CA ILE A 267 -12.66 -15.17 -15.72
C ILE A 267 -13.28 -16.11 -14.68
N ALA A 268 -13.49 -17.38 -15.05
CA ALA A 268 -13.92 -18.40 -14.12
C ALA A 268 -12.88 -18.60 -12.99
N ASN A 269 -13.36 -18.67 -11.75
CA ASN A 269 -12.50 -18.78 -10.55
C ASN A 269 -11.37 -17.73 -10.54
N TYR A 270 -11.67 -16.52 -10.99
CA TYR A 270 -10.76 -15.39 -11.19
C TYR A 270 -9.53 -15.36 -10.27
N ARG A 271 -9.74 -15.36 -8.94
CA ARG A 271 -8.64 -15.29 -7.97
C ARG A 271 -7.70 -16.49 -8.07
N LYS A 272 -8.23 -17.73 -8.12
CA LYS A 272 -7.42 -18.95 -8.24
C LYS A 272 -6.67 -18.97 -9.57
N THR A 273 -7.37 -18.64 -10.65
CA THR A 273 -6.79 -18.58 -12.00
C THR A 273 -5.61 -17.62 -12.05
N LEU A 274 -5.75 -16.40 -11.53
CA LEU A 274 -4.64 -15.45 -11.49
C LEU A 274 -3.50 -15.89 -10.57
N ILE A 275 -3.79 -16.45 -9.40
CA ILE A 275 -2.75 -16.93 -8.48
C ILE A 275 -1.89 -18.03 -9.16
N VAL A 276 -2.51 -18.95 -9.88
CA VAL A 276 -1.79 -20.05 -10.58
C VAL A 276 -0.97 -19.53 -11.76
N ARG A 277 -1.54 -18.61 -12.54
CA ARG A 277 -0.90 -18.03 -13.74
C ARG A 277 0.23 -17.07 -13.37
N LEU A 278 0.03 -16.23 -12.35
CA LEU A 278 0.98 -15.22 -11.85
C LEU A 278 1.70 -15.73 -10.58
N LYS A 279 2.82 -16.43 -10.80
CA LYS A 279 3.55 -17.16 -9.74
C LYS A 279 4.15 -16.27 -8.65
N LEU A 280 4.50 -15.03 -8.97
CA LEU A 280 5.17 -14.10 -8.05
C LEU A 280 4.19 -13.15 -7.35
N LEU A 281 2.89 -13.30 -7.61
CA LEU A 281 1.87 -12.44 -7.04
C LEU A 281 1.76 -12.63 -5.51
N THR A 282 1.98 -11.57 -4.75
CA THR A 282 1.85 -11.53 -3.30
C THR A 282 0.58 -10.82 -2.85
N PHE A 283 0.02 -9.96 -3.71
CA PHE A 283 -1.22 -9.23 -3.42
C PHE A 283 -2.10 -9.15 -4.66
N LEU A 284 -3.37 -9.52 -4.51
CA LEU A 284 -4.36 -9.46 -5.58
C LEU A 284 -5.61 -8.76 -5.08
N ASP A 285 -5.93 -7.64 -5.73
CA ASP A 285 -7.07 -6.77 -5.46
C ASP A 285 -7.07 -6.21 -4.04
N ASP A 286 -7.95 -6.71 -3.17
CA ASP A 286 -8.12 -6.28 -1.78
C ASP A 286 -7.42 -7.21 -0.78
N ARG A 287 -6.83 -8.33 -1.24
CA ARG A 287 -6.35 -9.40 -0.35
C ARG A 287 -4.94 -9.90 -0.69
N PRO A 288 -4.10 -10.12 0.33
CA PRO A 288 -2.82 -10.80 0.16
C PRO A 288 -3.03 -12.24 -0.32
N VAL A 289 -2.03 -12.76 -1.03
CA VAL A 289 -1.96 -14.15 -1.49
C VAL A 289 -0.99 -14.88 -0.57
N PHE A 290 -1.52 -15.66 0.37
CA PHE A 290 -0.67 -16.42 1.28
C PHE A 290 -0.12 -17.69 0.60
N PRO A 291 1.00 -18.25 1.09
CA PRO A 291 1.52 -19.52 0.60
C PRO A 291 0.48 -20.67 0.63
N LYS A 292 -0.39 -20.69 1.65
CA LYS A 292 -1.52 -21.63 1.74
C LYS A 292 -2.49 -21.46 0.58
N ASP A 293 -2.84 -20.22 0.23
CA ASP A 293 -3.78 -19.92 -0.85
C ASP A 293 -3.22 -20.37 -2.20
N ARG A 294 -1.93 -20.11 -2.42
CA ARG A 294 -1.20 -20.54 -3.62
C ARG A 294 -1.17 -22.06 -3.76
N ALA A 295 -0.78 -22.78 -2.71
CA ALA A 295 -0.77 -24.24 -2.72
C ALA A 295 -2.17 -24.81 -3.01
N CYS A 296 -3.22 -24.25 -2.41
CA CYS A 296 -4.60 -24.67 -2.68
C CYS A 296 -5.03 -24.37 -4.12
N ALA A 297 -4.65 -23.21 -4.67
CA ALA A 297 -4.98 -22.83 -6.04
C ALA A 297 -4.24 -23.69 -7.08
N GLU A 298 -2.98 -24.03 -6.83
CA GLU A 298 -2.19 -24.94 -7.67
C GLU A 298 -2.74 -26.37 -7.62
N ALA A 299 -3.08 -26.89 -6.42
CA ALA A 299 -3.75 -28.18 -6.28
C ALA A 299 -5.09 -28.21 -7.02
N TRP A 300 -5.87 -27.12 -6.93
CA TRP A 300 -7.12 -26.95 -7.67
C TRP A 300 -6.90 -27.01 -9.19
N ALA A 301 -5.86 -26.36 -9.71
CA ALA A 301 -5.56 -26.35 -11.14
C ALA A 301 -5.19 -27.74 -11.70
N VAL A 302 -4.61 -28.61 -10.87
CA VAL A 302 -4.18 -29.96 -11.27
C VAL A 302 -5.30 -30.99 -11.09
N GLY A 303 -5.94 -31.03 -9.92
CA GLY A 303 -6.85 -32.11 -9.52
C GLY A 303 -8.23 -31.62 -9.09
N GLY A 304 -8.59 -30.39 -9.43
CA GLY A 304 -9.90 -29.82 -9.14
C GLY A 304 -10.20 -29.67 -7.65
N LEU A 305 -11.49 -29.74 -7.30
CA LEU A 305 -11.98 -29.44 -5.96
C LEU A 305 -11.48 -30.45 -4.90
N GLU A 306 -11.29 -31.71 -5.28
CA GLU A 306 -10.83 -32.75 -4.36
C GLU A 306 -9.38 -32.53 -3.95
N ALA A 307 -8.51 -32.24 -4.92
CA ALA A 307 -7.11 -31.91 -4.64
C ALA A 307 -6.98 -30.64 -3.80
N GLU A 308 -7.80 -29.61 -4.06
CA GLU A 308 -7.85 -28.40 -3.24
C GLU A 308 -8.22 -28.69 -1.79
N LYS A 309 -9.27 -29.50 -1.56
CA LYS A 309 -9.72 -29.88 -0.21
C LYS A 309 -8.63 -30.66 0.53
N ALA A 310 -8.04 -31.66 -0.12
CA ALA A 310 -6.97 -32.45 0.46
C ALA A 310 -5.76 -31.58 0.83
N GLU A 311 -5.37 -30.62 -0.02
CA GLU A 311 -4.26 -29.72 0.28
C GLU A 311 -4.59 -28.76 1.42
N ARG A 312 -5.81 -28.23 1.46
CA ARG A 312 -6.29 -27.39 2.58
C ARG A 312 -6.24 -28.14 3.91
N GLU A 313 -6.71 -29.38 3.95
CA GLU A 313 -6.69 -30.23 5.14
C GLU A 313 -5.26 -30.51 5.63
N LYS A 314 -4.32 -30.76 4.71
CA LYS A 314 -2.89 -30.91 5.07
C LYS A 314 -2.34 -29.65 5.74
N TRP A 315 -2.64 -28.48 5.18
CA TRP A 315 -2.21 -27.20 5.77
C TRP A 315 -2.82 -26.98 7.15
N GLU A 316 -4.12 -27.23 7.31
CA GLU A 316 -4.79 -27.10 8.62
C GLU A 316 -4.26 -28.08 9.65
N THR A 317 -3.99 -29.33 9.26
CA THR A 317 -3.41 -30.34 10.13
C THR A 317 -2.01 -29.93 10.59
N ARG A 318 -1.20 -29.37 9.68
CA ARG A 318 0.12 -28.83 10.00
C ARG A 318 0.06 -27.66 10.99
N GLU A 319 -0.86 -26.71 10.78
CA GLU A 319 -1.02 -25.56 11.67
C GLU A 319 -1.57 -25.98 13.04
N ARG A 320 -2.57 -26.88 13.09
CA ARG A 320 -3.07 -27.45 14.34
C ARG A 320 -1.96 -28.16 15.12
N LYS A 321 -1.11 -28.93 14.43
CA LYS A 321 0.04 -29.59 15.05
C LYS A 321 1.01 -28.58 15.66
N LYS A 322 1.37 -27.51 14.95
CA LYS A 322 2.23 -26.44 15.50
C LYS A 322 1.64 -25.80 16.76
N ILE A 323 0.34 -25.52 16.75
CA ILE A 323 -0.34 -24.94 17.91
C ILE A 323 -0.31 -25.93 19.08
N GLN A 324 -0.61 -27.21 18.82
CA GLN A 324 -0.58 -28.26 19.82
C GLN A 324 0.83 -28.43 20.42
N ASP A 325 1.86 -28.52 19.58
CA ASP A 325 3.26 -28.63 20.00
C ASP A 325 3.66 -27.43 20.88
N SER A 326 3.16 -26.22 20.59
CA SER A 326 3.40 -25.03 21.42
C SER A 326 2.66 -25.07 22.76
N ILE A 327 1.43 -25.58 22.79
CA ILE A 327 0.65 -25.75 24.03
C ILE A 327 1.33 -26.80 24.92
N ASP A 328 1.74 -27.92 24.34
CA ASP A 328 2.41 -29.01 25.05
C ASP A 328 3.76 -28.54 25.61
N ALA A 329 4.51 -27.72 24.86
CA ALA A 329 5.75 -27.10 25.34
C ALA A 329 5.50 -26.18 26.55
N LEU A 330 4.44 -25.35 26.51
CA LEU A 330 4.08 -24.49 27.64
C LEU A 330 3.62 -25.29 28.86
N ALA A 331 2.84 -26.35 28.66
CA ALA A 331 2.42 -27.25 29.73
C ALA A 331 3.62 -27.95 30.38
N ALA A 332 4.60 -28.40 29.59
CA ALA A 332 5.82 -29.01 30.10
C ALA A 332 6.68 -28.02 30.91
N ILE A 333 6.74 -26.74 30.49
CA ILE A 333 7.43 -25.70 31.25
C ILE A 333 6.74 -25.45 32.59
N ARG A 334 5.41 -25.34 32.61
CA ARG A 334 4.64 -25.17 33.85
C ARG A 334 4.85 -26.33 34.82
N LYS A 335 4.76 -27.57 34.32
CA LYS A 335 5.00 -28.77 35.13
C LYS A 335 6.41 -28.77 35.75
N LYS A 336 7.45 -28.45 34.96
CA LYS A 336 8.83 -28.36 35.48
C LYS A 336 9.00 -27.25 36.52
N ALA A 337 8.28 -26.14 36.38
CA ALA A 337 8.32 -25.05 37.35
C ALA A 337 7.64 -25.47 38.68
N GLU A 338 6.51 -26.16 38.61
CA GLU A 338 5.84 -26.75 39.77
C GLU A 338 6.70 -27.79 40.47
N GLU A 339 7.33 -28.70 39.72
CA GLU A 339 8.26 -29.70 40.25
C GLU A 339 9.44 -29.04 40.97
N LYS A 340 10.04 -28.00 40.38
CA LYS A 340 11.12 -27.23 41.04
C LYS A 340 10.64 -26.50 42.31
N LYS A 341 9.42 -25.95 42.31
CA LYS A 341 8.85 -25.28 43.49
C LYS A 341 8.59 -26.28 44.62
N GLN A 342 8.06 -27.45 44.29
CA GLN A 342 7.87 -28.54 45.25
C GLN A 342 9.21 -29.04 45.78
N GLN A 343 10.22 -29.19 44.93
CA GLN A 343 11.54 -29.63 45.35
C GLN A 343 12.19 -28.62 46.32
N LYS A 344 12.15 -27.32 46.01
CA LYS A 344 12.60 -26.26 46.93
C LYS A 344 11.87 -26.32 48.28
N TYR A 345 10.55 -26.48 48.26
CA TYR A 345 9.76 -26.59 49.50
C TYR A 345 10.18 -27.80 50.36
N MET A 346 10.45 -28.95 49.74
CA MET A 346 10.92 -30.14 50.45
C MET A 346 12.34 -29.95 51.00
N GLU A 347 13.24 -29.35 50.23
CA GLU A 347 14.61 -29.03 50.66
C GLU A 347 14.63 -28.05 51.85
N GLU A 348 13.81 -27.00 51.81
CA GLU A 348 13.63 -26.04 52.92
C GLU A 348 13.08 -26.73 54.19
N ARG A 349 12.11 -27.64 54.03
CA ARG A 349 11.53 -28.40 55.14
C ARG A 349 12.56 -29.33 55.79
N ASP A 350 13.35 -30.03 54.98
CA ASP A 350 14.38 -30.95 55.47
C ASP A 350 15.58 -30.20 56.10
N ALA A 351 15.91 -28.99 55.61
CA ALA A 351 16.89 -28.11 56.23
C ALA A 351 16.43 -27.61 57.61
N SER A 352 15.16 -27.22 57.74
CA SER A 352 14.55 -26.81 59.01
C SER A 352 14.54 -27.96 60.03
N ALA A 353 14.23 -29.18 59.60
CA ALA A 353 14.26 -30.38 60.46
C ALA A 353 15.67 -30.74 60.97
N LYS A 354 16.73 -30.46 60.19
CA LYS A 354 18.13 -30.69 60.60
C LYS A 354 18.65 -29.65 61.58
N CYS A 355 18.24 -28.39 61.48
CA CYS A 355 18.63 -27.35 62.46
C CYS A 355 17.91 -27.47 63.82
N GLY A 356 16.83 -28.24 63.91
CA GLY A 356 16.11 -28.49 65.18
C GLY A 356 16.72 -29.55 66.09
N ASN A 357 17.79 -30.25 65.67
CA ASN A 357 18.41 -31.37 66.41
C ASN A 357 19.85 -31.08 66.88
N GLY A 358 20.26 -29.82 66.94
CA GLY A 358 21.61 -29.42 67.37
C GLY A 358 21.60 -28.24 68.31
N ASP A 359 20.94 -28.35 69.47
CA ASP A 359 21.21 -27.52 70.66
C ASP A 359 20.49 -28.11 71.89
N ALA A 360 21.03 -29.20 72.45
CA ALA A 360 20.67 -29.68 73.79
C ALA A 360 21.76 -30.58 74.39
N THR A 361 23.04 -30.24 74.22
CA THR A 361 24.13 -30.80 75.06
C THR A 361 25.25 -29.76 75.15
N ASP A 362 25.12 -28.83 76.08
CA ASP A 362 26.20 -28.38 76.98
C ASP A 362 25.76 -27.09 77.69
N ILE A 363 25.61 -27.19 79.02
CA ILE A 363 26.25 -26.34 80.04
C ILE A 363 25.77 -26.88 81.40
N LEU A 364 26.70 -27.56 82.06
CA LEU A 364 26.74 -27.82 83.50
C LEU A 364 27.17 -26.53 84.21
N GLU A 365 26.40 -26.07 85.19
CA GLU A 365 26.88 -25.76 86.56
C GLU A 365 25.70 -25.62 87.52
#